data_AF-A0A7L5XUH6-F1
#
_entry.id   AF-A0A7L5XUH6-F1
#
_cell.length_a   1.000
_cell.length_b   1.000
_cell.length_c   1.000
_cell.angle_alpha   90.00
_cell.angle_beta   90.00
_cell.angle_gamma   90.00
#
_symmetry.space_group_name_H-M   'P 1'
#
loop_
_entity.id
_entity.type
_entity.pdbx_description
1 polymer ?
#
loop_
_entity_poly.entity_id
_entity_poly.type
_entity_poly.pdbx_seq_one_letter_code
_entity_poly.pdbx_strand_id
1 'polypeptide(L)'
;MSKSYKLDRQKWLTAILPLVEEIACGTRMDRNWPRQKIIFEVRMRGSNLRRLALSNGYCATTLYKALDRRWPHAHETIAGYLGVSRTLVWPEFYGRRGGGVA
;
A
#
# COMPACT_ATOMS: atom_id res chain seq x y z
N MET A 1 30.72 3.41 -29.47
CA MET A 1 30.35 2.65 -28.26
C MET A 1 28.92 2.95 -27.86
N SER A 2 27.95 2.18 -28.35
CA SER A 2 26.57 2.24 -27.89
C SER A 2 26.05 0.81 -27.82
N LYS A 3 26.10 0.19 -26.63
CA LYS A 3 25.58 -1.17 -26.44
C LYS A 3 24.06 -1.09 -26.49
N SER A 4 23.49 -1.49 -27.62
CA SER A 4 22.06 -1.61 -27.84
C SER A 4 21.54 -2.79 -27.01
N TYR A 5 20.99 -2.51 -25.84
CA TYR A 5 20.19 -3.44 -25.05
C TYR A 5 18.83 -3.62 -25.74
N LYS A 6 18.84 -4.27 -26.91
CA LYS A 6 17.61 -4.85 -27.46
C LYS A 6 17.22 -6.00 -26.54
N LEU A 7 16.43 -5.66 -25.52
CA LEU A 7 15.85 -6.58 -24.56
C LEU A 7 15.08 -7.66 -25.32
N ASP A 8 15.68 -8.84 -25.36
CA ASP A 8 14.97 -10.11 -25.46
C ASP A 8 13.98 -10.16 -24.27
N ARG A 9 12.71 -9.91 -24.57
CA ARG A 9 11.63 -9.73 -23.58
C ARG A 9 11.54 -10.94 -22.64
N GLN A 10 11.86 -12.13 -23.15
CA GLN A 10 11.85 -13.38 -22.38
C GLN A 10 13.00 -13.43 -21.35
N LYS A 11 14.21 -13.03 -21.73
CA LYS A 11 15.37 -13.02 -20.80
C LYS A 11 15.23 -12.00 -19.67
N TRP A 12 14.55 -10.87 -19.91
CA TRP A 12 14.29 -9.87 -18.85
C TRP A 12 13.29 -10.38 -17.81
N LEU A 13 12.29 -11.15 -18.23
CA LEU A 13 11.30 -11.74 -17.33
C LEU A 13 11.93 -12.83 -16.45
N THR A 14 12.74 -13.73 -17.02
CA THR A 14 13.39 -14.81 -16.24
C THR A 14 14.52 -14.33 -15.32
N ALA A 15 15.17 -13.19 -15.62
CA ALA A 15 16.16 -12.60 -14.72
C ALA A 15 15.55 -11.88 -13.51
N ILE A 16 14.28 -11.43 -13.61
CA ILE A 16 13.58 -10.73 -12.52
C ILE A 16 12.70 -11.70 -11.70
N LEU A 17 12.21 -12.79 -12.30
CA LEU A 17 11.35 -13.78 -11.63
C LEU A 17 11.86 -14.29 -10.27
N PRO A 18 13.14 -14.70 -10.10
CA PRO A 18 13.62 -15.15 -8.80
C PRO A 18 13.67 -14.02 -7.74
N LEU A 19 13.68 -12.75 -8.18
CA LEU A 19 13.71 -11.57 -7.30
C LEU A 19 12.30 -11.12 -6.87
N VAL A 20 11.26 -11.44 -7.64
CA VAL A 20 9.85 -11.21 -7.24
C VAL A 20 9.33 -12.30 -6.30
N GLU A 21 9.89 -13.51 -6.32
CA GLU A 21 9.56 -14.56 -5.34
C GLU A 21 10.20 -14.31 -3.96
N GLU A 22 11.40 -13.73 -3.89
CA GLU A 22 12.06 -13.38 -2.61
C GLU A 22 11.36 -12.25 -1.83
N ILE A 23 10.60 -11.36 -2.49
CA ILE A 23 9.83 -10.29 -1.81
C ILE A 23 8.73 -10.87 -0.91
N ALA A 24 8.35 -12.14 -1.08
CA ALA A 24 7.42 -12.81 -0.18
C ALA A 24 8.01 -13.03 1.24
N CYS A 25 9.34 -13.13 1.39
CA CYS A 25 10.00 -13.34 2.68
C CYS A 25 10.60 -12.04 3.22
N GLY A 26 9.78 -11.24 3.92
CA GLY A 26 10.28 -10.06 4.62
C GLY A 26 9.24 -9.18 5.32
N THR A 27 7.96 -9.53 5.25
CA THR A 27 6.95 -8.83 6.05
C THR A 27 6.90 -9.44 7.44
N ARG A 28 7.65 -8.86 8.36
CA ARG A 28 7.35 -8.99 9.80
C ARG A 28 5.85 -8.72 9.94
N MET A 29 5.08 -9.72 10.38
CA MET A 29 3.60 -9.66 10.49
C MET A 29 3.11 -8.52 11.41
N ASP A 30 4.03 -7.89 12.14
CA ASP A 30 3.79 -6.76 13.03
C ASP A 30 3.89 -5.38 12.36
N ARG A 31 4.29 -5.27 11.10
CA ARG A 31 4.51 -3.98 10.44
C ARG A 31 3.32 -3.55 9.60
N ASN A 32 3.08 -2.24 9.56
CA ASN A 32 2.05 -1.65 8.70
C ASN A 32 2.25 -2.04 7.23
N TRP A 33 1.14 -2.10 6.48
CA TRP A 33 1.21 -2.32 5.04
C TRP A 33 2.13 -1.29 4.39
N PRO A 34 3.03 -1.70 3.47
CA PRO A 34 3.86 -0.76 2.77
C PRO A 34 2.98 0.18 1.93
N ARG A 35 3.37 1.46 1.83
CA ARG A 35 2.61 2.52 1.15
C ARG A 35 2.21 2.11 -0.27
N GLN A 36 3.12 1.44 -0.96
CA GLN A 36 2.98 0.97 -2.32
C GLN A 36 1.91 -0.11 -2.43
N LYS A 37 1.77 -1.00 -1.43
CA LYS A 37 0.72 -2.02 -1.40
C LYS A 37 -0.66 -1.38 -1.28
N ILE A 38 -0.82 -0.40 -0.39
CA ILE A 38 -2.09 0.34 -0.25
C ILE A 38 -2.45 1.06 -1.56
N ILE A 39 -1.48 1.74 -2.18
CA ILE A 39 -1.68 2.42 -3.47
C ILE A 39 -2.04 1.42 -4.57
N PHE A 40 -1.35 0.28 -4.62
CA PHE A 40 -1.59 -0.77 -5.59
C PHE A 40 -3.01 -1.33 -5.46
N GLU A 41 -3.43 -1.71 -4.26
CA GLU A 41 -4.78 -2.21 -3.97
C GLU A 41 -5.88 -1.21 -4.37
N VAL A 42 -5.67 0.07 -4.07
CA VAL A 42 -6.61 1.13 -4.47
C VAL A 42 -6.69 1.26 -6.01
N ARG A 43 -5.56 1.12 -6.70
CA ARG A 43 -5.50 1.16 -8.17
C ARG A 43 -6.10 -0.09 -8.82
N MET A 44 -5.90 -1.26 -8.22
CA MET A 44 -6.52 -2.51 -8.66
C MET A 44 -8.05 -2.43 -8.62
N ARG A 45 -8.62 -1.67 -7.69
CA ARG A 45 -10.06 -1.37 -7.61
C ARG A 45 -10.52 -0.24 -8.53
N GLY A 46 -9.63 0.30 -9.37
CA GLY A 46 -9.95 1.32 -10.36
C GLY A 46 -10.00 2.76 -9.82
N SER A 47 -9.48 3.04 -8.62
CA SER A 47 -9.43 4.41 -8.08
C SER A 47 -7.99 4.84 -7.75
N ASN A 48 -7.87 6.04 -7.21
CA ASN A 48 -6.61 6.56 -6.68
C ASN A 48 -6.87 7.32 -5.38
N LEU A 49 -5.85 7.44 -4.52
CA LEU A 49 -5.97 8.10 -3.22
C LEU A 49 -6.44 9.56 -3.34
N ARG A 50 -6.01 10.29 -4.37
CA ARG A 50 -6.47 11.67 -4.60
C ARG A 50 -7.98 11.73 -4.85
N ARG A 51 -8.51 10.87 -5.72
CA ARG A 51 -9.93 10.78 -6.06
C ARG A 51 -10.76 10.39 -4.85
N LEU A 52 -10.24 9.46 -4.05
CA LEU A 52 -10.86 9.01 -2.80
C LEU A 52 -10.87 10.13 -1.74
N ALA A 53 -9.80 10.93 -1.65
CA ALA A 53 -9.77 12.10 -0.77
C ALA A 53 -10.85 13.11 -1.18
N LEU A 54 -10.87 13.47 -2.46
CA LEU A 54 -11.82 14.45 -3.00
C LEU A 54 -13.27 13.99 -2.88
N SER A 55 -13.57 12.70 -3.11
CA SER A 55 -14.93 12.17 -2.96
C SER A 55 -15.44 12.21 -1.52
N ASN A 56 -14.54 12.22 -0.54
CA ASN A 56 -14.86 12.30 0.89
C ASN A 56 -14.72 13.72 1.45
N GLY A 57 -14.52 14.74 0.59
CA GLY A 57 -14.39 16.14 1.01
C GLY A 57 -13.03 16.50 1.63
N TYR A 58 -12.02 15.65 1.52
CA TYR A 58 -10.66 15.95 1.96
C TYR A 58 -9.81 16.59 0.87
N CYS A 59 -8.79 17.34 1.29
CA CYS A 59 -7.74 17.78 0.37
C CYS A 59 -7.01 16.56 -0.24
N ALA A 60 -6.59 16.71 -1.50
CA ALA A 60 -5.92 15.65 -2.27
C ALA A 60 -4.70 15.02 -1.57
N THR A 61 -3.99 15.79 -0.74
CA THR A 61 -2.75 15.36 -0.05
C THR A 61 -3.03 14.69 1.30
N THR A 62 -4.25 14.82 1.81
CA THR A 62 -4.60 14.38 3.16
C THR A 62 -4.48 12.87 3.33
N LEU A 63 -5.01 12.08 2.38
CA LEU A 63 -4.89 10.62 2.44
C LEU A 63 -3.46 10.13 2.24
N TYR A 64 -2.63 10.86 1.49
CA TYR A 64 -1.21 10.54 1.38
C TYR A 64 -0.48 10.75 2.70
N LYS A 65 -0.79 11.82 3.43
CA LYS A 65 -0.25 12.07 4.77
C LYS A 65 -0.71 11.04 5.80
N ALA A 66 -1.93 10.51 5.64
CA ALA A 66 -2.46 9.47 6.50
C ALA A 66 -1.68 8.15 6.40
N LEU A 67 -1.02 7.85 5.28
CA LEU A 67 -0.20 6.63 5.18
C LEU A 67 0.99 6.63 6.17
N ASP A 68 1.44 7.83 6.57
CA ASP A 68 2.67 8.02 7.34
C ASP A 68 2.39 8.30 8.82
N ARG A 69 1.19 8.77 9.15
CA ARG A 69 0.81 9.25 10.47
C ARG A 69 -0.52 8.63 10.90
N ARG A 70 -0.70 8.37 12.21
CA ARG A 70 -1.97 7.86 12.76
C ARG A 70 -3.10 8.86 12.49
N TRP A 71 -4.04 8.47 11.62
CA TRP A 71 -5.19 9.31 11.28
C TRP A 71 -6.46 8.45 11.17
N PRO A 72 -7.23 8.29 12.28
CA PRO A 72 -8.30 7.30 12.39
C PRO A 72 -9.36 7.38 11.29
N HIS A 73 -9.83 8.59 10.99
CA HIS A 73 -10.93 8.78 10.05
C HIS A 73 -10.52 8.49 8.60
N ALA A 74 -9.33 8.90 8.18
CA ALA A 74 -8.80 8.54 6.86
C ALA A 74 -8.45 7.06 6.73
N HIS A 75 -7.95 6.44 7.81
CA HIS A 75 -7.69 4.99 7.80
C HIS A 75 -9.00 4.23 7.62
N GLU A 76 -10.08 4.65 8.26
CA GLU A 76 -11.42 4.09 8.04
C GLU A 76 -11.91 4.31 6.60
N THR A 77 -11.70 5.49 6.02
CA THR A 77 -12.11 5.74 4.63
C THR A 77 -11.38 4.81 3.64
N ILE A 78 -10.06 4.65 3.81
CA ILE A 78 -9.24 3.76 2.97
C ILE A 78 -9.61 2.30 3.23
N ALA A 79 -9.75 1.90 4.49
CA ALA A 79 -10.11 0.55 4.89
C ALA A 79 -11.51 0.17 4.38
N GLY A 80 -12.48 1.08 4.47
CA GLY A 80 -13.83 0.91 3.93
C GLY A 80 -13.84 0.75 2.42
N TYR A 81 -13.06 1.56 1.69
CA TYR A 81 -12.88 1.37 0.25
C TYR A 81 -12.23 0.04 -0.11
N LEU A 82 -11.30 -0.42 0.73
CA LEU A 82 -10.63 -1.71 0.60
C LEU A 82 -11.50 -2.87 1.15
N GLY A 83 -12.62 -2.63 1.83
CA GLY A 83 -13.41 -3.69 2.48
C GLY A 83 -12.62 -4.53 3.48
N VAL A 84 -11.53 -3.99 4.03
CA VAL A 84 -10.68 -4.65 5.04
C VAL A 84 -10.76 -3.86 6.34
N SER A 85 -10.44 -4.50 7.47
CA SER A 85 -10.31 -3.77 8.73
C SER A 85 -9.07 -2.87 8.73
N ARG A 86 -9.20 -1.64 9.24
CA ARG A 86 -8.06 -0.73 9.42
C ARG A 86 -6.96 -1.33 10.30
N THR A 87 -7.32 -2.21 11.24
CA THR A 87 -6.37 -2.89 12.14
C THR A 87 -5.47 -3.86 11.38
N LEU A 88 -5.96 -4.42 10.26
CA LEU A 88 -5.20 -5.33 9.42
C LEU A 88 -4.20 -4.59 8.50
N VAL A 89 -4.57 -3.40 8.04
CA VAL A 89 -3.69 -2.54 7.22
C VAL A 89 -2.63 -1.85 8.08
N TRP A 90 -3.03 -1.44 9.29
CA TRP A 90 -2.20 -0.70 10.23
C TRP A 90 -2.09 -1.38 11.62
N PRO A 91 -1.49 -2.57 11.71
CA PRO A 91 -1.29 -3.29 12.97
C PRO A 91 -0.45 -2.53 14.00
N GLU A 92 0.48 -1.66 13.60
CA GLU A 92 1.31 -0.90 14.56
C GLU A 92 0.50 0.18 15.29
N PHE A 93 -0.51 0.77 14.64
CA PHE A 93 -1.30 1.84 15.22
C PHE A 93 -2.48 1.34 16.07
N TYR A 94 -3.10 0.22 15.67
CA TYR A 94 -4.34 -0.29 16.29
C TYR A 94 -4.24 -1.74 16.78
N GLY A 95 -3.10 -2.39 16.62
CA GLY A 95 -2.89 -3.74 17.13
C GLY A 95 -2.79 -3.79 18.65
N ARG A 96 -2.67 -5.01 19.19
CA ARG A 96 -2.68 -5.29 20.64
C ARG A 96 -1.60 -4.52 21.43
N ARG A 97 -0.51 -4.09 20.77
CA ARG A 97 0.57 -3.25 21.35
C ARG A 97 0.36 -1.73 21.20
N GLY A 98 -0.56 -1.28 20.36
CA GLY A 98 -0.70 0.12 19.92
C GLY A 98 -1.73 0.99 20.67
N GLY A 99 -2.47 0.43 21.63
CA GLY A 99 -3.29 1.17 22.61
C GLY A 99 -4.60 1.81 22.10
N GLY A 100 -5.72 1.28 22.64
CA GLY A 100 -7.07 1.87 22.73
C GLY A 100 -8.00 1.54 21.55
N VAL A 101 -9.19 0.93 21.70
CA VAL A 101 -10.07 0.58 22.83
C VAL A 101 -10.80 -0.74 22.50
N ALA A 102 -11.31 -1.41 23.54
CA ALA A 102 -12.23 -2.54 23.47
C ALA A 102 -13.53 -2.18 22.71
#